data_AF-A0A821PJJ1-F1
#
_entry.id   AF-A0A821PJJ1-F1
#
_cell.length_a   1.000
_cell.length_b   1.000
_cell.length_c   1.000
_cell.angle_alpha   90.00
_cell.angle_beta   90.00
_cell.angle_gamma   90.00
#
_symmetry.space_group_name_H-M   'P 1'
#
loop_
_entity.id
_entity.type
_entity.pdbx_description
1 polymer ?
#
loop_
_entity_poly.entity_id
_entity_poly.type
_entity_poly.pdbx_seq_one_letter_code
_entity_poly.pdbx_strand_id
1 'polypeptide(L)'
;ATTKKVYNKKGNHGWDNTLATMQAIFMARGPSFNKNVSIDSLNNVDIYHIACHILKLNPNPHATAGSIVYLTSIFRTIENMTTSSTSTSISSTIATFTTTMNDASCLYSICLFPVVLRFMLLSFNF
;
A
#
# COMPACT_ATOMS: atom_id res chain seq x y z
N ALA A 1 -35.21 -41.01 -20.79
CA ALA A 1 -35.07 -39.61 -21.25
C ALA A 1 -34.34 -38.81 -20.17
N THR A 2 -33.14 -38.30 -20.45
CA THR A 2 -32.38 -37.46 -19.52
C THR A 2 -32.83 -36.01 -19.69
N THR A 3 -33.42 -35.43 -18.65
CA THR A 3 -33.87 -34.03 -18.67
C THR A 3 -32.65 -33.10 -18.63
N LYS A 4 -32.36 -32.42 -19.74
CA LYS A 4 -31.29 -31.40 -19.83
C LYS A 4 -31.68 -30.19 -18.97
N LYS A 5 -30.95 -29.99 -17.86
CA LYS A 5 -31.14 -28.82 -16.98
C LYS A 5 -30.81 -27.54 -17.76
N VAL A 6 -31.82 -26.72 -18.01
CA VAL A 6 -31.67 -25.42 -18.69
C VAL A 6 -31.05 -24.44 -17.70
N TYR A 7 -29.75 -24.19 -17.83
CA TYR A 7 -29.06 -23.14 -17.08
C TYR A 7 -29.32 -21.80 -17.76
N ASN A 8 -30.26 -21.04 -17.21
CA ASN A 8 -30.54 -19.67 -17.66
C ASN A 8 -29.49 -18.73 -17.05
N LYS A 9 -28.31 -18.59 -17.68
CA LYS A 9 -27.24 -17.72 -17.19
C LYS A 9 -27.61 -16.25 -17.42
N LYS A 10 -27.90 -15.54 -16.34
CA LYS A 10 -28.28 -14.11 -16.34
C LYS A 10 -27.10 -13.13 -16.50
N GLY A 11 -25.87 -13.63 -16.45
CA GLY A 11 -24.66 -12.83 -16.58
C GLY A 11 -23.52 -13.64 -17.21
N ASN A 12 -22.67 -12.95 -17.95
CA ASN A 12 -21.48 -13.50 -18.58
C ASN A 12 -20.45 -12.36 -18.76
N HIS A 13 -19.22 -12.70 -19.13
CA HIS A 13 -18.13 -11.73 -19.34
C HIS A 13 -17.10 -12.29 -20.33
N GLY A 14 -16.04 -11.53 -20.63
CA GLY A 14 -14.95 -11.95 -21.53
C GLY A 14 -15.11 -11.47 -22.98
N TRP A 15 -16.02 -10.53 -23.20
CA TRP A 15 -16.08 -9.77 -24.45
C TRP A 15 -14.99 -8.70 -24.50
N ASP A 16 -15.00 -7.90 -25.56
CA ASP A 16 -14.12 -6.75 -25.76
C ASP A 16 -14.07 -5.86 -24.50
N ASN A 17 -12.85 -5.54 -24.05
CA ASN A 17 -12.59 -4.78 -22.84
C ASN A 17 -12.94 -3.29 -22.97
N THR A 18 -13.16 -2.80 -24.19
CA THR A 18 -13.62 -1.44 -24.45
C THR A 18 -15.10 -1.23 -24.09
N LEU A 19 -15.87 -2.31 -23.97
CA LEU A 19 -17.28 -2.25 -23.57
C LEU A 19 -17.41 -1.78 -22.12
N ALA A 20 -18.24 -0.77 -21.88
CA ALA A 20 -18.50 -0.24 -20.54
C ALA A 20 -18.96 -1.32 -19.54
N THR A 21 -19.67 -2.36 -19.99
CA THR A 21 -20.11 -3.48 -19.14
C THR A 21 -18.98 -4.40 -18.69
N MET A 22 -17.83 -4.37 -19.39
CA MET A 22 -16.63 -5.15 -19.10
C MET A 22 -15.55 -4.36 -18.34
N GLN A 23 -15.75 -3.06 -18.11
CA GLN A 23 -14.82 -2.22 -17.37
C GLN A 23 -14.86 -2.52 -15.87
N ALA A 24 -13.68 -2.53 -15.24
CA ALA A 24 -13.51 -2.72 -13.81
C ALA A 24 -13.36 -1.38 -13.08
N ILE A 25 -13.51 -1.42 -11.75
CA ILE A 25 -13.30 -0.26 -10.89
C ILE A 25 -11.88 -0.31 -10.31
N PHE A 26 -11.21 0.85 -10.28
CA PHE A 26 -9.95 1.03 -9.58
C PHE A 26 -10.08 2.22 -8.61
N MET A 27 -9.72 1.99 -7.34
CA MET A 27 -9.64 3.04 -6.32
C MET A 27 -8.37 2.87 -5.49
N ALA A 28 -7.70 3.97 -5.21
CA ALA A 28 -6.47 3.97 -4.41
C ALA A 28 -6.50 5.10 -3.38
N ARG A 29 -5.99 4.82 -2.18
CA ARG A 29 -5.80 5.80 -1.11
C ARG A 29 -4.48 5.53 -0.40
N GLY A 30 -3.69 6.56 -0.20
CA GLY A 30 -2.43 6.44 0.52
C GLY A 30 -1.59 7.71 0.45
N PRO A 31 -0.47 7.77 1.19
CA PRO A 31 0.42 8.92 1.21
C PRO A 31 1.11 9.18 -0.14
N SER A 32 1.37 8.11 -0.91
CA SER A 32 2.00 8.20 -2.23
C SER A 32 1.06 8.74 -3.31
N PHE A 33 -0.26 8.68 -3.10
CA PHE A 33 -1.25 9.16 -4.07
C PHE A 33 -1.66 10.61 -3.81
N ASN A 34 -2.01 11.33 -4.87
CA ASN A 34 -2.68 12.61 -4.78
C ASN A 34 -4.09 12.43 -4.19
N LYS A 35 -4.53 13.41 -3.41
CA LYS A 35 -5.87 13.41 -2.83
C LYS A 35 -6.86 13.97 -3.84
N ASN A 36 -8.07 13.41 -3.87
CA ASN A 36 -9.20 13.89 -4.68
C ASN A 36 -8.89 13.98 -6.20
N VAL A 37 -8.08 13.04 -6.71
CA VAL A 37 -7.80 12.92 -8.14
C VAL A 37 -8.69 11.83 -8.74
N SER A 38 -9.31 12.15 -9.86
CA SER A 38 -10.01 11.21 -10.74
C SER A 38 -9.29 11.20 -12.09
N ILE A 39 -9.16 10.02 -12.69
CA ILE A 39 -8.57 9.82 -14.01
C ILE A 39 -9.61 9.16 -14.92
N ASP A 40 -9.50 9.41 -16.22
CA ASP A 40 -10.50 8.94 -17.19
C ASP A 40 -10.56 7.42 -17.32
N SER A 41 -9.40 6.78 -17.47
CA SER A 41 -9.30 5.31 -17.54
C SER A 41 -7.91 4.82 -17.16
N LEU A 42 -7.82 3.55 -16.79
CA LEU A 42 -6.59 2.85 -16.46
C LEU A 42 -6.64 1.44 -17.04
N ASN A 43 -5.54 0.97 -17.63
CA ASN A 43 -5.47 -0.43 -18.04
C ASN A 43 -4.98 -1.30 -16.87
N ASN A 44 -5.53 -2.51 -16.74
CA ASN A 44 -5.13 -3.43 -15.66
C ASN A 44 -3.64 -3.79 -15.69
N VAL A 45 -3.00 -3.72 -16.86
CA VAL A 45 -1.56 -3.96 -17.04
C VAL A 45 -0.67 -2.88 -16.40
N ASP A 46 -1.23 -1.72 -16.05
CA ASP A 46 -0.52 -0.61 -15.41
C ASP A 46 -0.39 -0.79 -13.90
N ILE A 47 -1.24 -1.61 -13.29
CA ILE A 47 -1.27 -1.85 -11.85
C ILE A 47 0.09 -2.38 -11.36
N TYR A 48 0.78 -3.17 -12.18
CA TYR A 48 2.13 -3.64 -11.88
C TYR A 48 3.11 -2.48 -11.65
N HIS A 49 3.12 -1.51 -12.57
CA HIS A 49 4.01 -0.35 -12.49
C HIS A 49 3.65 0.56 -11.31
N ILE A 50 2.35 0.71 -11.02
CA ILE A 50 1.86 1.42 -9.83
C ILE A 50 2.38 0.75 -8.56
N ALA A 51 2.29 -0.58 -8.46
CA ALA A 51 2.79 -1.32 -7.31
C ALA A 51 4.31 -1.20 -7.15
N CYS A 52 5.07 -1.35 -8.25
CA CYS A 52 6.51 -1.13 -8.25
C CYS A 52 6.88 0.28 -7.76
N HIS A 53 6.18 1.31 -8.23
CA HIS A 53 6.42 2.69 -7.82
C HIS A 53 6.19 2.89 -6.30
N ILE A 54 5.07 2.38 -5.76
CA ILE A 54 4.75 2.51 -4.33
C ILE A 54 5.77 1.77 -3.46
N LEU A 55 6.19 0.58 -3.89
CA LEU A 55 7.14 -0.27 -3.18
C LEU A 55 8.61 0.12 -3.44
N LYS A 56 8.86 1.14 -4.27
CA LYS A 56 10.21 1.57 -4.69
C LYS A 56 11.03 0.43 -5.32
N LEU A 57 10.37 -0.40 -6.13
CA LEU A 57 10.99 -1.48 -6.88
C LEU A 57 11.25 -1.05 -8.33
N ASN A 58 12.35 -1.54 -8.90
CA ASN A 58 12.59 -1.41 -10.32
C ASN A 58 11.67 -2.38 -11.08
N PRO A 59 10.82 -1.90 -12.00
CA PRO A 59 9.99 -2.78 -12.81
C PRO A 59 10.86 -3.67 -13.71
N ASN A 60 10.39 -4.88 -13.98
CA ASN A 60 11.08 -5.79 -14.91
C ASN A 60 11.03 -5.17 -16.32
N PRO A 61 12.18 -4.98 -17.01
CA PRO A 61 12.23 -4.36 -18.33
C PRO A 61 11.44 -5.15 -19.40
N HIS A 62 11.18 -6.44 -19.18
CA HIS A 62 10.38 -7.27 -20.08
C HIS A 62 8.86 -7.17 -19.83
N ALA A 63 8.43 -6.53 -18.76
CA ALA A 63 7.01 -6.26 -18.47
C ALA A 63 6.51 -5.09 -19.33
N THR A 64 6.38 -5.33 -20.63
CA THR A 64 6.19 -4.32 -21.68
C THR A 64 4.75 -3.82 -21.86
N ALA A 65 3.77 -4.44 -21.19
CA ALA A 65 2.36 -4.14 -21.45
C ALA A 65 1.86 -2.85 -20.78
N GLY A 66 2.50 -2.37 -19.71
CA GLY A 66 2.10 -1.16 -18.99
C GLY A 66 3.08 -0.01 -19.23
N SER A 67 2.57 1.22 -19.26
CA SER A 67 3.39 2.44 -19.43
C SER A 67 3.29 3.32 -18.19
N ILE A 68 4.42 3.86 -17.73
CA ILE A 68 4.48 4.75 -16.56
C ILE A 68 4.06 6.20 -16.88
N VAL A 69 3.75 6.51 -18.15
CA VAL A 69 3.66 7.89 -18.67
C VAL A 69 2.57 8.73 -17.98
N TYR A 70 1.53 8.12 -17.41
CA TYR A 70 0.44 8.82 -16.69
C TYR A 70 0.67 8.95 -15.17
N LEU A 71 1.69 8.29 -14.61
CA LEU A 71 1.85 8.17 -13.16
C LEU A 71 2.17 9.51 -12.46
N THR A 72 2.69 10.50 -13.19
CA THR A 72 2.98 11.83 -12.65
C THR A 72 1.73 12.56 -12.16
N SER A 73 0.56 12.27 -12.73
CA SER A 73 -0.71 12.88 -12.32
C SER A 73 -1.32 12.22 -11.08
N ILE A 74 -1.10 10.92 -10.89
CA ILE A 74 -1.74 10.14 -9.82
C ILE A 74 -0.92 10.16 -8.52
N PHE A 75 0.40 10.25 -8.63
CA PHE A 75 1.27 10.23 -7.47
C PHE A 75 1.58 11.63 -6.98
N ARG A 76 1.72 11.73 -5.67
CA ARG A 76 2.30 12.92 -5.05
C ARG A 76 3.76 12.97 -5.44
N THR A 77 4.21 14.09 -5.99
CA THR A 77 5.64 14.38 -6.09
C THR A 77 6.19 14.45 -4.66
N ILE A 78 6.71 13.32 -4.17
CA ILE A 78 7.58 13.33 -3.01
C ILE A 78 8.98 13.58 -3.58
N GLU A 79 9.27 14.82 -3.96
CA GLU A 79 10.65 15.29 -3.90
C GLU A 79 11.05 15.21 -2.43
N ASN A 80 11.64 14.07 -2.04
CA ASN A 80 12.46 13.89 -0.85
C ASN A 80 13.14 12.52 -0.95
N MET A 81 14.01 12.39 -1.94
CA MET A 81 15.31 11.76 -1.71
C MET A 81 16.35 12.75 -2.23
N THR A 82 16.58 13.79 -1.44
CA THR A 82 17.93 14.34 -1.31
C THR A 82 18.86 13.15 -1.08
N THR A 83 19.59 12.79 -2.12
CA THR A 83 20.90 12.16 -2.00
C THR A 83 21.83 13.17 -1.31
N SER A 84 21.58 13.43 -0.04
CA SER A 84 22.54 14.04 0.88
C SER A 84 22.82 12.98 1.93
N SER A 85 23.62 12.00 1.54
CA SER A 85 24.44 11.23 2.46
C SER A 85 25.43 12.19 3.14
N THR A 86 24.91 13.05 4.02
CA THR A 86 25.69 13.79 5.00
C THR A 86 25.64 12.96 6.27
N SER A 87 26.67 12.15 6.45
CA SER A 87 27.03 11.52 7.72
C SER A 87 26.93 12.54 8.85
N THR A 88 25.91 12.40 9.69
CA THR A 88 25.90 13.08 11.00
C THR A 88 25.63 12.03 12.07
N SER A 89 26.71 11.74 12.77
CA SER A 89 26.85 10.83 13.90
C SER A 89 25.78 11.14 14.95
N ILE A 90 24.86 10.21 15.18
CA ILE A 90 23.94 10.32 16.30
C ILE A 90 24.76 10.06 17.56
N SER A 91 24.92 11.12 18.34
CA SER A 91 25.78 11.23 19.52
C SER A 91 25.30 10.34 20.67
N SER A 92 26.29 9.81 21.39
CA SER A 92 26.25 8.78 22.42
C SER A 92 25.64 9.23 23.75
N THR A 93 24.35 9.58 23.79
CA THR A 93 23.66 9.96 25.03
C THR A 93 22.59 8.99 25.50
N ILE A 94 22.32 7.90 24.77
CA ILE A 94 21.35 6.85 25.18
C ILE A 94 21.96 5.87 26.21
N ALA A 95 23.28 5.94 26.46
CA ALA A 95 24.03 4.98 27.28
C ALA A 95 23.97 5.23 28.81
N THR A 96 22.90 5.80 29.35
CA THR A 96 22.81 6.07 30.82
C THR A 96 21.48 5.67 31.45
N PHE A 97 20.92 4.51 31.07
CA PHE A 97 19.79 3.92 31.80
C PHE A 97 19.93 2.43 32.11
N THR A 98 21.16 1.93 32.27
CA THR A 98 21.38 0.57 32.79
C THR A 98 22.03 0.63 34.16
N THR A 99 21.22 0.46 35.22
CA THR A 99 21.44 -0.31 36.47
C THR A 99 20.49 0.26 37.52
N THR A 100 19.48 -0.46 38.01
CA THR A 100 19.57 -1.67 38.83
C THR A 100 18.18 -2.29 38.96
N MET A 101 18.11 -3.62 39.00
CA MET A 101 17.20 -4.47 39.83
C MET A 101 17.14 -5.85 39.17
N ASN A 102 18.17 -6.65 39.45
CA ASN A 102 18.07 -8.10 39.38
C ASN A 102 17.27 -8.53 40.61
N ASP A 103 15.95 -8.71 40.48
CA ASP A 103 15.21 -9.84 41.04
C ASP A 103 13.71 -9.79 40.68
N ALA A 104 13.10 -10.96 40.56
CA ALA A 104 11.67 -11.26 40.41
C ALA A 104 11.02 -11.12 39.01
N SER A 105 10.92 -12.27 38.37
CA SER A 105 10.21 -12.67 37.15
C SER A 105 8.67 -12.43 37.11
N CYS A 106 8.12 -11.42 37.79
CA CYS A 106 6.66 -11.26 37.92
C CYS A 106 6.05 -9.91 37.47
N LEU A 107 6.84 -8.92 37.00
CA LEU A 107 6.29 -7.61 36.61
C LEU A 107 6.15 -7.38 35.10
N TYR A 108 6.57 -8.33 34.26
CA TYR A 108 6.48 -8.18 32.79
C TYR A 108 5.06 -8.35 32.23
N SER A 109 4.06 -8.75 33.04
CA SER A 109 2.71 -9.03 32.56
C SER A 109 1.67 -7.92 32.80
N ILE A 110 1.97 -6.87 33.58
CA ILE A 110 0.96 -5.87 33.97
C ILE A 110 1.15 -4.52 33.25
N CYS A 111 2.35 -4.20 32.76
CA CYS A 111 2.63 -2.88 32.17
C CYS A 111 2.47 -2.80 30.64
N LEU A 112 2.17 -3.91 29.95
CA LEU A 112 2.06 -3.95 28.48
C LEU A 112 0.63 -3.72 27.94
N PHE A 113 -0.40 -3.75 28.79
CA PHE A 113 -1.78 -3.57 28.34
C PHE A 113 -2.18 -2.10 28.03
N PRO A 114 -1.81 -1.09 28.85
CA PRO A 114 -2.29 0.29 28.60
C PRO A 114 -1.51 1.02 27.49
N VAL A 115 -0.25 0.65 27.22
CA VAL A 115 0.57 1.32 26.19
C VAL A 115 0.16 0.87 24.78
N VAL A 116 -0.15 -0.41 24.60
CA VAL A 116 -0.62 -0.95 23.31
C VAL A 116 -2.04 -0.46 23.00
N LEU A 117 -2.92 -0.36 24.01
CA LEU A 117 -4.28 0.13 23.82
C LEU A 117 -4.32 1.62 23.46
N ARG A 118 -3.39 2.44 23.98
CA ARG A 118 -3.28 3.86 23.60
C ARG A 118 -2.75 4.04 22.17
N PHE A 119 -1.82 3.19 21.72
CA PHE A 119 -1.36 3.20 20.32
C PHE A 119 -2.43 2.72 19.34
N MET A 120 -3.25 1.74 19.74
CA MET A 120 -4.33 1.22 18.89
C MET A 120 -5.50 2.21 18.77
N LEU A 121 -5.84 2.93 19.85
CA LEU A 121 -6.93 3.91 19.84
C LEU A 121 -6.58 5.23 19.15
N LEU A 122 -5.30 5.60 19.07
CA LEU A 122 -4.86 6.75 18.27
C LEU A 122 -4.84 6.49 16.75
N SER A 123 -5.01 5.22 16.33
CA SER A 123 -5.05 4.84 14.91
C SER A 123 -6.45 4.93 14.27
N PHE A 124 -7.48 5.31 15.04
CA PHE A 124 -8.87 5.46 14.58
C PHE A 124 -9.45 6.85 14.88
N ASN A 125 -8.71 7.92 14.59
CA ASN A 125 -9.36 9.22 14.37
C ASN A 125 -9.59 9.39 12.86
N PHE A 126 -10.87 9.52 12.50
CA PHE A 126 -11.37 9.75 11.15
C PHE A 126 -11.06 11.17 10.67
#